data_AF-A0AAW4L584-F1
#
_entry.id   AF-A0AAW4L584-F1
#
_cell.length_a   1.000
_cell.length_b   1.000
_cell.length_c   1.000
_cell.angle_alpha   90.00
_cell.angle_beta   90.00
_cell.angle_gamma   90.00
#
_symmetry.space_group_name_H-M   'P 1'
#
loop_
_entity.id
_entity.type
_entity.pdbx_description
1 polymer ?
#
loop_
_entity_poly.entity_id
_entity_poly.type
_entity_poly.pdbx_seq_one_letter_code
_entity_poly.pdbx_strand_id
1 'polypeptide(L)' 'MKAYLFDTETGLFEGESFADVAMLNNEDGITTVAPPEYEHGQVPIFDRRKNEWTVIPINIAKQLLNKRTIEITEKAQ' A
#
# COMPACT_ATOMS: atom_id res chain seq x y z
N MET A 1 10.53 -1.55 -15.88
CA MET A 1 10.94 -0.33 -15.13
C MET A 1 10.68 -0.51 -13.64
N LYS A 2 11.25 0.33 -12.76
CA LYS A 2 10.97 0.23 -11.31
C LYS A 2 9.49 0.48 -11.05
N ALA A 3 8.93 -0.29 -10.14
CA ALA A 3 7.57 -0.19 -9.68
C ALA A 3 7.49 -0.46 -8.18
N TYR A 4 6.42 0.01 -7.57
CA TYR A 4 6.20 -0.01 -6.13
C TYR A 4 4.85 -0.64 -5.86
N LEU A 5 4.87 -1.71 -5.08
CA LEU A 5 3.69 -2.49 -4.74
C LEU A 5 3.02 -1.91 -3.50
N PHE A 6 1.69 -1.88 -3.52
CA PHE A 6 0.89 -1.49 -2.38
C PHE A 6 -0.37 -2.35 -2.27
N ASP A 7 -0.77 -2.63 -1.03
CA ASP A 7 -2.03 -3.32 -0.77
C ASP A 7 -3.21 -2.45 -1.22
N THR A 8 -4.07 -2.98 -2.10
CA THR A 8 -5.13 -2.20 -2.74
C THR A 8 -6.24 -1.75 -1.78
N GLU A 9 -6.37 -2.40 -0.63
CA GLU A 9 -7.38 -2.13 0.39
C GLU A 9 -6.90 -1.05 1.37
N THR A 10 -5.68 -1.17 1.87
CA THR A 10 -5.10 -0.33 2.93
C THR A 10 -4.12 0.72 2.42
N GLY A 11 -3.61 0.56 1.20
CA GLY A 11 -2.53 1.36 0.61
C GLY A 11 -1.14 1.00 1.14
N LEU A 12 -0.98 0.00 2.01
CA LEU A 12 0.29 -0.29 2.65
C LEU A 12 1.38 -0.65 1.62
N PHE A 13 2.56 -0.04 1.74
CA PHE A 13 3.70 -0.38 0.90
C PHE A 13 4.17 -1.83 1.14
N GLU A 14 4.26 -2.62 0.07
CA GLU A 14 4.61 -4.03 0.12
C GLU A 14 6.02 -4.32 -0.43
N GLY A 15 6.62 -3.36 -1.15
CA GLY A 15 7.99 -3.45 -1.62
C GLY A 15 8.21 -2.89 -3.02
N GLU A 16 9.46 -3.03 -3.48
CA GLU A 16 9.86 -2.68 -4.83
C GLU A 16 9.76 -3.90 -5.75
N SER A 17 9.35 -3.66 -7.00
CA SER A 17 9.32 -4.66 -8.07
C SER A 17 9.80 -4.04 -9.38
N PHE A 18 9.84 -4.85 -10.43
CA PHE A 18 10.05 -4.41 -11.80
C PHE A 18 8.84 -4.81 -12.63
N ALA A 19 8.22 -3.83 -13.28
CA ALA A 19 7.08 -4.04 -14.15
C ALA A 19 7.31 -3.37 -15.50
N ASP A 20 6.84 -4.00 -16.57
CA ASP A 20 6.76 -3.38 -17.88
C ASP A 20 5.42 -2.67 -18.07
N VAL A 21 5.32 -1.82 -19.10
CA VAL A 21 4.11 -1.00 -19.35
C VAL A 21 2.84 -1.85 -19.47
N ALA A 22 2.96 -3.07 -20.02
CA ALA A 22 1.85 -4.00 -20.11
C ALA A 22 1.36 -4.51 -18.74
N MET A 23 2.25 -4.70 -17.77
CA MET A 23 1.91 -5.16 -16.41
C MET A 23 1.19 -4.06 -15.63
N LEU A 24 1.67 -2.81 -15.70
CA LEU A 24 1.05 -1.67 -15.01
C LEU A 24 -0.40 -1.37 -15.41
N ASN A 25 -0.77 -1.70 -16.64
CA ASN A 25 -2.14 -1.49 -17.12
C ASN A 25 -3.11 -2.59 -16.68
N ASN A 26 -2.61 -3.72 -16.17
CA ASN A 26 -3.41 -4.90 -15.85
C ASN A 26 -3.38 -5.28 -14.37
N GLU A 27 -2.46 -4.72 -13.58
CA GLU A 27 -2.33 -5.01 -12.16
C GLU A 27 -2.83 -3.83 -11.31
N ASP A 28 -3.81 -4.09 -10.43
CA ASP A 28 -4.10 -3.20 -9.32
C ASP A 28 -3.02 -3.36 -8.24
N GLY A 29 -2.73 -2.30 -7.49
CA GLY A 29 -1.76 -2.37 -6.38
C GLY A 29 -0.31 -2.13 -6.79
N ILE A 30 -0.08 -1.53 -7.96
CA ILE A 30 1.24 -1.16 -8.45
C ILE A 30 1.27 0.29 -8.90
N THR A 31 2.37 0.99 -8.59
CA THR A 31 2.59 2.37 -9.04
C THR A 31 4.04 2.57 -9.45
N THR A 32 4.28 3.52 -10.36
CA THR A 32 5.63 3.98 -10.71
C THR A 32 6.10 5.15 -9.85
N VAL A 33 5.20 5.70 -9.02
CA VAL A 33 5.53 6.76 -8.06
C VAL A 33 6.32 6.12 -6.93
N ALA A 34 7.55 6.59 -6.70
CA ALA A 34 8.38 6.10 -5.60
C ALA A 34 7.83 6.57 -4.25
N PRO A 35 7.85 5.71 -3.21
CA PRO A 35 7.61 6.18 -1.85
C PRO A 35 8.70 7.19 -1.45
N PRO A 36 8.35 8.20 -0.65
CA PRO A 36 9.34 9.10 -0.07
C PRO A 36 10.24 8.34 0.89
N GLU A 37 11.36 8.95 1.29
CA GLU A 37 12.18 8.41 2.37
C GLU A 37 11.38 8.37 3.68
N TYR A 38 11.54 7.29 4.45
CA TYR A 38 10.87 7.08 5.72
C TYR A 38 11.84 6.48 6.74
N GLU A 39 11.63 6.83 8.00
CA GLU A 39 12.48 6.37 9.10
C GLU A 39 12.01 5.03 9.68
N HIS A 40 12.86 4.42 10.49
CA HIS A 40 12.49 3.22 11.23
C HIS A 40 11.24 3.49 12.11
N GLY A 41 10.23 2.62 12.00
CA GLY A 41 8.96 2.78 12.71
C GLY A 41 7.93 3.62 11.95
N GLN A 42 8.24 4.04 10.72
CA GLN A 42 7.29 4.62 9.77
C GLN A 42 7.05 3.66 8.62
N VAL A 43 5.88 3.78 7.97
CA VAL A 43 5.54 3.04 6.76
C VAL A 43 4.84 3.95 5.75
N PRO A 44 5.15 3.85 4.45
CA PRO A 44 4.40 4.53 3.40
C PRO A 44 3.03 3.85 3.17
N ILE A 45 2.01 4.68 2.97
CA ILE A 45 0.66 4.31 2.56
C ILE A 45 0.33 5.06 1.27
N PHE A 46 -0.07 4.35 0.23
CA PHE A 46 -0.47 4.91 -1.04
C PHE A 46 -1.94 5.33 -1.03
N ASP A 47 -2.21 6.61 -1.27
CA ASP A 47 -3.55 7.11 -1.51
C ASP A 47 -3.86 7.04 -3.01
N ARG A 48 -4.61 6.02 -3.43
CA ARG A 48 -5.00 5.82 -4.83
C ARG A 48 -5.79 6.98 -5.41
N ARG A 49 -6.57 7.71 -4.59
CA ARG A 49 -7.41 8.82 -5.07
C ARG A 49 -6.58 10.04 -5.39
N LYS A 50 -5.47 10.22 -4.68
CA LYS A 50 -4.53 11.33 -4.87
C LYS A 50 -3.30 10.94 -5.68
N ASN A 51 -3.10 9.65 -5.91
CA ASN A 51 -1.95 9.09 -6.60
C ASN A 51 -0.62 9.51 -5.94
N GLU A 52 -0.59 9.49 -4.61
CA GLU A 52 0.56 9.94 -3.81
C GLU A 52 0.79 9.04 -2.59
N TRP A 53 2.00 9.09 -2.05
CA TRP A 53 2.37 8.40 -0.83
C TRP A 53 2.24 9.31 0.38
N THR A 54 1.74 8.76 1.48
CA THR A 54 1.76 9.38 2.81
C THR A 54 2.54 8.48 3.76
N VAL A 55 3.46 9.05 4.53
CA VAL A 55 4.21 8.30 5.55
C VAL A 55 3.47 8.41 6.88
N ILE A 56 3.19 7.27 7.51
CA ILE A 56 2.55 7.22 8.83
C ILE A 56 3.37 6.39 9.82
N PRO A 57 3.21 6.63 11.13
CA PRO A 57 3.79 5.76 12.15
C PRO A 57 3.23 4.32 12.09
N ILE A 58 4.08 3.33 12.36
CA ILE A 58 3.74 1.90 12.28
C ILE A 58 2.62 1.49 13.25
N ASN A 59 2.46 2.20 14.38
CA ASN A 59 1.36 1.94 15.32
C ASN A 59 -0.02 2.34 14.75
N ILE A 60 -0.07 3.31 13.83
CA ILE A 60 -1.29 3.67 13.10
C ILE A 60 -1.55 2.65 12.01
N ALA A 61 -0.51 2.25 11.26
CA ALA A 61 -0.64 1.22 10.22
C ALA A 61 -1.14 -0.12 10.78
N LYS A 62 -0.65 -0.53 11.95
CA LYS A 62 -1.15 -1.73 12.65
C LYS A 62 -2.64 -1.65 12.99
N GLN A 63 -3.16 -0.46 13.30
CA GLN A 63 -4.60 -0.30 13.55
C GLN A 63 -5.43 -0.45 12.27
N LEU A 64 -4.91 0.01 11.13
CA LEU A 64 -5.55 -0.19 9.83
C LEU A 64 -5.65 -1.68 9.47
N LEU A 65 -4.55 -2.42 9.68
CA LEU A 65 -4.51 -3.87 9.47
C LEU A 65 -5.46 -4.62 10.43
N ASN A 66 -5.53 -4.21 11.69
CA ASN A 66 -6.40 -4.86 12.67
C ASN A 66 -7.89 -4.64 12.38
N LYS A 67 -8.28 -3.48 11.82
CA LYS A 67 -9.67 -3.22 11.41
C LYS A 67 -10.11 -4.18 10.30
N ARG A 68 -9.24 -4.45 9.32
CA ARG A 68 -9.47 -5.45 8.26
C ARG A 68 -9.82 -6.83 8.84
N THR A 69 -9.08 -7.27 9.86
CA THR A 69 -9.34 -8.57 10.52
C THR A 69 -10.74 -8.63 11.14
N ILE A 70 -11.23 -7.54 11.73
CA ILE A 70 -12.56 -7.53 12.35
C ILE A 70 -13.66 -7.58 11.27
N GLU A 71 -13.54 -6.80 10.18
CA GLU A 71 -14.53 -6.79 9.10
C GLU A 71 -14.65 -8.14 8.35
N ILE A 72 -13.55 -8.87 8.18
CA ILE A 72 -13.58 -10.22 7.58
C ILE A 72 -14.31 -11.21 8.50
N THR A 73 -14.17 -11.06 9.82
CA THR A 73 -14.78 -11.96 10.80
C THR A 73 -16.29 -11.71 10.97
N GLU A 74 -16.76 -10.49 10.74
CA GLU A 74 -18.19 -10.14 10.78
C GLU A 74 -18.95 -10.52 9.49
N LYS A 75 -18.31 -10.53 8.32
CA LYS A 75 -18.94 -10.96 7.06
C LYS A 75 -19.06 -12.47 6.88
N ALA A 76 -18.53 -13.25 7.83
CA ALA A 76 -18.55 -14.71 7.81
C ALA A 76 -19.66 -15.33 8.69
N GLN A 77 -20.61 -14.53 9.20
CA GLN A 77 -21.78 -14.98 9.97
C GLN A 77 -23.09 -14.88 9.17
#